data_AF-A0A2X2K5R4-F1
#
_entry.id   AF-A0A2X2K5R4-F1
#
_cell.length_a   1.000
_cell.length_b   1.000
_cell.length_c   1.000
_cell.angle_alpha   90.00
_cell.angle_beta   90.00
_cell.angle_gamma   90.00
#
_symmetry.space_group_name_H-M   'P 1'
#
loop_
_entity.id
_entity.type
_entity.pdbx_description
1 polymer ?
#
loop_
_entity_poly.entity_id
_entity_poly.type
_entity_poly.pdbx_seq_one_letter_code
_entity_poly.pdbx_strand_id
1 'polypeptide(L)'
;MDTVEISRFLTAMTLAVHIIFATIGVGMPLMFAIAEFLGIRKNDLQYIAMAKRWAKAYTITVAVGVVTGTIIGLQLSLIWPTFMEMGGHVIALPLFMETFAFFFEAIFLSIYLYTWDRFKNKWTHFLISIPVLLVALSQHSSLLQ
;
A
#
# COMPACT_ATOMS: atom_id res chain seq x y z
N MET A 1 -31.75 -15.99 -1.65
CA MET A 1 -30.31 -16.12 -1.92
C MET A 1 -29.80 -17.24 -1.05
N ASP A 2 -29.09 -18.19 -1.64
CA ASP A 2 -28.45 -19.26 -0.89
C ASP A 2 -27.17 -18.73 -0.18
N THR A 3 -26.59 -19.55 0.69
CA THR A 3 -25.39 -19.15 1.45
C THR A 3 -24.21 -18.88 0.51
N VAL A 4 -24.10 -19.60 -0.60
CA VAL A 4 -22.99 -19.47 -1.56
C VAL A 4 -23.06 -18.14 -2.32
N GLU A 5 -24.24 -17.73 -2.76
CA GLU A 5 -24.49 -16.44 -3.41
C GLU A 5 -24.17 -15.28 -2.47
N ILE A 6 -24.60 -15.35 -1.20
CA ILE A 6 -24.32 -14.31 -0.20
C ILE A 6 -22.81 -14.20 0.05
N SER A 7 -22.14 -15.34 0.24
CA SER A 7 -20.68 -15.40 0.41
C SER A 7 -19.94 -14.78 -0.77
N ARG A 8 -20.31 -15.13 -2.02
CA ARG A 8 -19.72 -14.53 -3.23
C ARG A 8 -19.97 -13.03 -3.32
N PHE A 9 -21.20 -12.59 -3.05
CA PHE A 9 -21.56 -11.18 -3.13
C PHE A 9 -20.80 -10.35 -2.08
N LEU A 10 -20.71 -10.83 -0.84
CA LEU A 10 -19.99 -10.15 0.24
C LEU A 10 -18.49 -10.05 -0.06
N THR A 11 -17.86 -11.15 -0.50
CA THR A 11 -16.45 -11.14 -0.91
C THR A 11 -16.24 -10.19 -2.09
N ALA A 12 -17.12 -10.20 -3.10
CA ALA A 12 -17.01 -9.31 -4.27
C ALA A 12 -17.13 -7.83 -3.89
N MET A 13 -18.10 -7.47 -3.03
CA MET A 13 -18.26 -6.10 -2.54
C MET A 13 -17.02 -5.62 -1.77
N THR A 14 -16.49 -6.47 -0.90
CA THR A 14 -15.32 -6.11 -0.08
C THR A 14 -14.09 -5.92 -0.96
N LEU A 15 -13.86 -6.83 -1.92
CA LEU A 15 -12.76 -6.76 -2.87
C LEU A 15 -12.88 -5.53 -3.79
N ALA A 16 -14.10 -5.22 -4.25
CA ALA A 16 -14.36 -4.06 -5.12
C ALA A 16 -14.04 -2.72 -4.42
N VAL A 17 -14.30 -2.61 -3.12
CA VAL A 17 -13.88 -1.45 -2.34
C VAL A 17 -12.36 -1.45 -2.15
N HIS A 18 -11.78 -2.59 -1.76
CA HIS A 18 -10.36 -2.68 -1.45
C HIS A 18 -9.46 -2.35 -2.65
N ILE A 19 -9.79 -2.83 -3.85
CA ILE A 19 -8.93 -2.65 -5.04
C ILE A 19 -8.75 -1.18 -5.43
N ILE A 20 -9.75 -0.32 -5.16
CA ILE A 20 -9.67 1.12 -5.41
C ILE A 20 -8.57 1.72 -4.55
N PHE A 21 -8.51 1.38 -3.27
CA PHE A 21 -7.49 1.89 -2.36
C PHE A 21 -6.14 1.20 -2.57
N ALA A 22 -6.12 -0.09 -2.90
CA ALA A 22 -4.90 -0.85 -3.15
C ALA A 22 -4.14 -0.35 -4.39
N THR A 23 -4.84 -0.09 -5.49
CA THR A 23 -4.20 0.42 -6.73
C THR A 23 -3.64 1.82 -6.56
N ILE A 24 -4.33 2.69 -5.81
CA ILE A 24 -3.80 4.01 -5.41
C ILE A 24 -2.61 3.82 -4.45
N GLY A 25 -2.68 2.84 -3.55
CA GLY A 25 -1.60 2.29 -2.72
C GLY A 25 -0.29 2.16 -3.48
N VAL A 26 -0.32 1.37 -4.54
CA VAL A 26 0.88 1.06 -5.34
C VAL A 26 1.38 2.26 -6.16
N GLY A 27 0.47 3.07 -6.73
CA GLY A 27 0.85 4.15 -7.66
C GLY A 27 1.33 5.45 -7.02
N MET A 28 0.74 5.85 -5.89
CA MET A 28 1.02 7.14 -5.26
C MET A 28 2.46 7.31 -4.73
N PRO A 29 3.10 6.27 -4.13
CA PRO A 29 4.51 6.31 -3.75
C PRO A 29 5.45 6.71 -4.87
N LEU A 30 5.23 6.16 -6.07
CA LEU A 30 6.00 6.49 -7.24
C LEU A 30 5.81 7.96 -7.64
N MET A 31 4.57 8.46 -7.60
CA MET A 31 4.25 9.83 -7.99
C MET A 31 4.90 10.87 -7.07
N PHE A 32 4.78 10.73 -5.74
CA PHE A 32 5.38 11.72 -4.84
C PHE A 32 6.90 11.62 -4.77
N ALA A 33 7.48 10.43 -4.94
CA ALA A 33 8.93 10.28 -5.00
C ALA A 33 9.52 10.92 -6.27
N ILE A 34 8.86 10.80 -7.43
CA ILE A 34 9.25 11.53 -8.66
C ILE A 34 9.12 13.04 -8.46
N ALA A 35 8.04 13.50 -7.83
CA ALA A 35 7.85 14.92 -7.55
C ALA A 35 8.97 15.47 -6.64
N GLU A 36 9.34 14.74 -5.60
CA GLU A 36 10.46 15.12 -4.73
C GLU A 36 11.80 15.12 -5.47
N PHE A 37 12.09 14.09 -6.28
CA PHE A 37 13.31 14.03 -7.08
C PHE A 37 13.42 15.23 -8.04
N LEU A 38 12.33 15.56 -8.75
CA LEU A 38 12.29 16.72 -9.63
C LEU A 38 12.45 18.04 -8.86
N GLY A 39 11.83 18.15 -7.68
CA GLY A 39 11.96 19.31 -6.81
C GLY A 39 13.37 19.53 -6.30
N ILE A 40 14.10 18.46 -5.97
CA ILE A 40 15.51 18.53 -5.57
C ILE A 40 16.39 18.88 -6.77
N ARG A 41 16.22 18.19 -7.91
CA ARG A 41 17.06 18.39 -9.10
C ARG A 41 16.88 19.77 -9.74
N LYS A 42 15.66 20.30 -9.75
CA LYS A 42 15.34 21.64 -10.28
C LYS A 42 15.43 22.74 -9.21
N ASN A 43 15.67 22.38 -7.94
CA ASN A 43 15.60 23.26 -6.78
C ASN A 43 14.30 24.07 -6.70
N ASP A 44 13.18 23.44 -7.10
CA ASP A 44 11.86 24.05 -7.15
C ASP A 44 11.01 23.62 -5.95
N LEU A 45 10.66 24.60 -5.11
CA LEU A 45 9.88 24.39 -3.89
C LEU A 45 8.44 23.96 -4.17
N GLN A 46 7.89 24.22 -5.35
CA GLN A 46 6.51 23.83 -5.68
C GLN A 46 6.38 22.29 -5.80
N TYR A 47 7.34 21.63 -6.45
CA TYR A 47 7.36 20.17 -6.56
C TYR A 47 7.55 19.49 -5.20
N ILE A 48 8.36 20.07 -4.32
CA ILE A 48 8.56 19.62 -2.95
C ILE A 48 7.25 19.74 -2.14
N ALA A 49 6.57 20.88 -2.25
CA ALA A 49 5.27 21.08 -1.60
C ALA A 49 4.20 20.11 -2.14
N MET A 50 4.24 19.79 -3.44
CA MET A 50 3.35 18.81 -4.06
C MET A 50 3.60 17.41 -3.50
N ALA A 51 4.86 16.97 -3.41
CA ALA A 51 5.23 15.69 -2.81
C ALA A 51 4.73 15.56 -1.37
N LYS A 52 4.94 16.59 -0.53
CA LYS A 52 4.46 16.61 0.87
C LYS A 52 2.93 16.52 0.97
N ARG A 53 2.20 17.22 0.08
CA ARG A 53 0.72 17.18 0.05
C ARG A 53 0.21 15.81 -0.37
N TRP A 54 0.79 15.22 -1.41
CA TRP A 54 0.41 13.90 -1.90
C TRP A 54 0.72 12.82 -0.87
N ALA A 55 1.89 12.85 -0.23
CA ALA A 55 2.24 11.90 0.82
C ALA A 55 1.28 11.98 2.04
N LYS A 56 0.82 13.18 2.40
CA LYS A 56 -0.17 13.35 3.48
C LYS A 56 -1.54 12.79 3.11
N ALA A 57 -1.99 13.01 1.87
CA ALA A 57 -3.22 12.42 1.36
C ALA A 57 -3.12 10.88 1.28
N TYR A 58 -1.96 10.38 0.87
CA TYR A 58 -1.66 8.97 0.75
C TYR A 58 -1.85 8.21 2.07
N THR A 59 -1.51 8.81 3.21
CA THR A 59 -1.71 8.19 4.54
C THR A 59 -3.18 7.79 4.79
N ILE A 60 -4.13 8.58 4.29
CA ILE A 60 -5.56 8.28 4.45
C ILE A 60 -5.93 7.04 3.63
N THR A 61 -5.48 6.97 2.38
CA THR A 61 -5.67 5.82 1.50
C THR A 61 -5.08 4.55 2.11
N VAL A 62 -3.85 4.64 2.65
CA VAL A 62 -3.18 3.53 3.34
C VAL A 62 -4.01 3.06 4.54
N ALA A 63 -4.51 3.97 5.37
CA ALA A 63 -5.33 3.61 6.52
C ALA A 63 -6.60 2.83 6.12
N VAL A 64 -7.31 3.28 5.07
CA VAL A 64 -8.48 2.57 4.54
C VAL A 64 -8.08 1.22 3.92
N GLY A 65 -6.95 1.17 3.22
CA GLY A 65 -6.35 -0.05 2.67
C GLY A 65 -6.10 -1.10 3.75
N VAL A 66 -5.55 -0.73 4.90
CA VAL A 66 -5.31 -1.65 6.04
C VAL A 66 -6.60 -2.28 6.51
N VAL A 67 -7.62 -1.46 6.76
CA VAL A 67 -8.90 -1.92 7.32
C VAL A 67 -9.59 -2.86 6.34
N THR A 68 -9.67 -2.46 5.07
CA THR A 68 -10.32 -3.27 4.03
C THR A 68 -9.55 -4.56 3.73
N GLY A 69 -8.22 -4.52 3.71
CA GLY A 69 -7.38 -5.72 3.53
C GLY A 69 -7.50 -6.71 4.69
N THR A 70 -7.56 -6.19 5.93
CA THR A 70 -7.79 -7.03 7.12
C THR A 70 -9.14 -7.74 7.04
N ILE A 71 -10.20 -7.03 6.60
CA ILE A 71 -11.53 -7.64 6.43
C ILE A 71 -11.47 -8.76 5.39
N ILE A 72 -10.80 -8.57 4.25
CA ILE A 72 -10.68 -9.60 3.20
C ILE A 72 -9.89 -10.81 3.71
N GLY A 73 -8.77 -10.60 4.40
CA GLY A 73 -7.96 -11.68 4.97
C GLY A 73 -8.75 -12.55 5.95
N LEU A 74 -9.58 -11.92 6.80
CA LEU A 74 -10.49 -12.63 7.71
C LEU A 74 -11.63 -13.33 6.96
N GLN A 75 -12.23 -12.65 5.97
CA GLN A 75 -13.29 -13.23 5.13
C GLN A 75 -12.81 -14.49 4.40
N LEU A 76 -11.56 -14.54 3.93
CA LEU A 76 -11.02 -15.70 3.25
C LEU A 76 -11.06 -16.95 4.14
N SER A 77 -10.80 -16.81 5.44
CA SER A 77 -10.81 -17.92 6.39
C SER A 77 -12.20 -18.23 6.96
N LEU A 78 -13.04 -17.21 7.16
CA LEU A 78 -14.38 -17.35 7.76
C LEU A 78 -15.45 -17.79 6.76
N ILE A 79 -15.38 -17.29 5.53
CA ILE A 79 -16.39 -17.52 4.49
C ILE A 79 -16.00 -18.70 3.59
N TRP A 80 -14.70 -18.94 3.40
CA TRP A 80 -14.17 -19.98 2.52
C TRP A 80 -13.27 -21.01 3.25
N PRO A 81 -13.78 -21.68 4.32
CA PRO A 81 -12.96 -22.55 5.16
C PRO A 81 -12.40 -23.76 4.40
N THR A 82 -13.21 -24.44 3.59
CA THR A 82 -12.78 -25.60 2.79
C THR A 82 -11.72 -25.21 1.76
N PHE A 83 -11.81 -24.01 1.17
CA PHE A 83 -10.79 -23.49 0.28
C PHE A 83 -9.46 -23.25 1.01
N MET A 84 -9.51 -22.68 2.22
CA MET A 84 -8.32 -22.46 3.04
C MET A 84 -7.72 -23.75 3.59
N GLU A 85 -8.52 -24.79 3.86
CA GLU A 85 -8.02 -26.11 4.24
C GLU A 85 -7.22 -26.77 3.10
N MET A 86 -7.69 -26.63 1.86
CA MET A 86 -7.03 -27.22 0.68
C MET A 86 -5.84 -26.39 0.17
N GLY A 87 -6.01 -25.07 0.07
CA GLY A 87 -5.07 -24.16 -0.59
C GLY A 87 -4.29 -23.23 0.35
N GLY A 88 -4.66 -23.17 1.63
CA GLY A 88 -4.07 -22.23 2.59
C GLY A 88 -2.57 -22.42 2.78
N HIS A 89 -2.06 -23.65 2.70
CA HIS A 89 -0.63 -23.93 2.78
C HIS A 89 0.21 -23.23 1.69
N VAL A 90 -0.39 -22.96 0.53
CA VAL A 90 0.26 -22.26 -0.59
C VAL A 90 0.00 -20.76 -0.54
N ILE A 91 -1.22 -20.35 -0.19
CA ILE A 91 -1.68 -18.94 -0.28
C ILE A 91 -1.27 -18.12 0.96
N ALA A 92 -1.13 -18.74 2.13
CA ALA A 92 -0.87 -18.03 3.37
C ALA A 92 0.47 -17.28 3.36
N LEU A 93 1.51 -17.85 2.73
CA LEU A 93 2.83 -17.22 2.69
C LEU A 93 2.84 -15.96 1.78
N PRO A 94 2.39 -16.00 0.51
CA PRO A 94 2.24 -14.80 -0.31
C PRO A 94 1.38 -13.72 0.35
N LEU A 95 0.23 -14.10 0.94
CA LEU A 95 -0.67 -13.16 1.61
C LEU A 95 -0.03 -12.50 2.84
N PHE A 96 0.75 -13.26 3.61
CA PHE A 96 1.54 -12.73 4.72
C PHE A 96 2.63 -11.78 4.23
N MET A 97 3.35 -12.15 3.16
CA MET A 97 4.41 -11.32 2.58
C MET A 97 3.88 -10.00 2.02
N GLU A 98 2.69 -10.00 1.41
CA GLU A 98 2.00 -8.79 0.98
C GLU A 98 1.71 -7.85 2.17
N THR A 99 1.11 -8.40 3.24
CA THR A 99 0.81 -7.63 4.46
C THR A 99 2.09 -7.10 5.13
N PHE A 100 3.15 -7.90 5.16
CA PHE A 100 4.44 -7.51 5.70
C PHE A 100 5.10 -6.39 4.89
N ALA A 101 5.09 -6.50 3.56
CA ALA A 101 5.58 -5.47 2.66
C ALA A 101 4.83 -4.16 2.88
N PHE A 102 3.50 -4.22 2.92
CA PHE A 102 2.66 -3.07 3.19
C PHE A 102 2.93 -2.43 4.57
N PHE A 103 3.14 -3.23 5.62
CA PHE A 103 3.52 -2.72 6.94
C PHE A 103 4.88 -2.00 6.92
N PHE A 104 5.85 -2.56 6.21
CA PHE A 104 7.16 -1.94 6.02
C PHE A 104 7.00 -0.59 5.29
N GLU A 105 6.16 -0.52 4.26
CA GLU A 105 5.83 0.73 3.58
C GLU A 105 5.26 1.79 4.53
N ALA A 106 4.31 1.41 5.40
CA ALA A 106 3.67 2.30 6.35
C ALA A 106 4.67 2.89 7.38
N ILE A 107 5.67 2.11 7.81
CA ILE A 107 6.76 2.59 8.68
C ILE A 107 7.55 3.67 7.97
N PHE A 108 8.04 3.40 6.75
CA PHE A 108 8.86 4.35 6.02
C PHE A 108 8.08 5.60 5.59
N LEU A 109 6.80 5.45 5.23
CA LEU A 109 5.91 6.59 4.98
C LEU A 109 5.75 7.47 6.21
N SER A 110 5.63 6.88 7.40
CA SER A 110 5.53 7.63 8.65
C SER A 110 6.83 8.40 8.92
N ILE A 111 7.99 7.74 8.77
CA ILE A 111 9.31 8.38 8.91
C ILE A 111 9.43 9.53 7.89
N TYR A 112 9.06 9.30 6.63
CA TYR A 112 9.06 10.31 5.58
C TYR A 112 8.24 11.54 5.98
N LEU A 113 7.00 11.36 6.44
CA LEU A 113 6.14 12.48 6.82
C LEU A 113 6.66 13.27 8.03
N TYR A 114 7.23 12.59 9.03
CA TYR A 114 7.70 13.22 10.27
C TYR A 114 9.12 13.77 10.21
N THR A 115 9.90 13.44 9.18
CA THR A 115 11.30 13.88 9.06
C THR A 115 11.54 15.02 8.09
N TRP A 116 10.50 15.48 7.39
CA TRP A 116 10.53 16.61 6.44
C TRP A 116 11.24 17.86 6.97
N ASP A 117 11.00 18.23 8.23
CA ASP A 117 11.55 19.45 8.83
C ASP A 117 12.73 19.17 9.79
N ARG A 118 13.20 17.90 9.87
CA ARG A 118 14.31 17.48 10.76
C ARG A 118 15.66 17.38 10.08
N PHE A 119 15.72 17.06 8.78
CA PHE A 119 16.99 16.87 8.07
C PHE A 119 17.44 18.14 7.36
N LYS A 120 18.72 18.51 7.53
CA LYS A 120 19.32 19.68 6.85
C LYS A 120 19.56 19.44 5.36
N ASN A 121 19.64 18.18 4.91
CA ASN A 121 19.93 17.82 3.52
C ASN A 121 18.71 17.16 2.86
N LYS A 122 18.21 17.78 1.78
CA LYS A 122 17.06 17.29 0.99
C LYS A 122 17.34 15.93 0.34
N TRP A 123 18.60 15.63 0.00
CA TRP A 123 18.97 14.33 -0.56
C TRP A 123 18.86 13.18 0.45
N THR A 124 19.16 13.44 1.73
CA THR A 124 19.00 12.45 2.79
C THR A 124 17.53 12.13 3.02
N HIS A 125 16.65 13.13 2.88
CA HIS A 125 15.21 12.93 2.94
C HIS A 125 14.70 12.10 1.76
N PHE A 126 15.18 12.38 0.54
CA PHE A 126 14.84 11.58 -0.64
C PHE A 126 15.23 10.10 -0.51
N LEU A 127 16.36 9.77 0.12
CA LEU A 127 16.76 8.38 0.37
C LEU A 127 15.73 7.60 1.21
N ILE A 128 14.95 8.27 2.06
CA ILE A 128 13.88 7.65 2.87
C ILE A 128 12.68 7.26 2.00
N SER A 129 12.49 7.91 0.85
CA SER A 129 11.44 7.56 -0.12
C SER A 129 11.77 6.31 -0.96
N ILE A 130 13.04 5.92 -1.04
CA ILE A 130 13.49 4.76 -1.86
C ILE A 130 12.94 3.42 -1.32
N PRO A 131 13.01 3.12 -0.01
CA PRO A 131 12.37 1.92 0.54
C PRO A 131 10.86 1.85 0.26
N VAL A 132 10.15 2.98 0.33
CA VAL A 132 8.71 3.05 0.03
C VAL A 132 8.46 2.69 -1.44
N LEU A 133 9.26 3.24 -2.34
CA LEU A 133 9.23 2.94 -3.79
C LEU A 133 9.49 1.46 -4.09
N LEU A 134 10.53 0.88 -3.49
CA LEU A 134 10.91 -0.51 -3.74
C LEU A 134 9.82 -1.48 -3.29
N VAL A 135 9.15 -1.16 -2.19
CA VAL A 135 8.06 -1.96 -1.63
C VAL A 135 6.78 -1.83 -2.46
N ALA A 136 6.43 -0.62 -2.90
CA ALA A 136 5.30 -0.43 -3.81
C ALA A 136 5.51 -1.20 -5.13
N LEU A 137 6.73 -1.20 -5.67
CA LEU A 137 7.07 -1.95 -6.87
C LEU A 137 7.11 -3.47 -6.66
N SER A 138 7.53 -3.94 -5.49
CA SER A 138 7.55 -5.38 -5.21
C SER A 138 6.13 -5.96 -5.14
N GLN A 139 5.17 -5.20 -4.61
CA GLN A 139 3.74 -5.55 -4.62
C GLN A 139 3.22 -5.76 -6.06
N HIS A 140 3.64 -4.93 -7.02
CA HIS A 140 3.27 -5.13 -8.43
C HIS A 140 3.90 -6.38 -9.05
N SER A 141 5.16 -6.69 -8.74
CA SER A 141 5.86 -7.86 -9.30
C SER A 141 5.29 -9.20 -8.83
N SER A 142 4.62 -9.23 -7.68
CA SER A 142 3.94 -10.41 -7.17
C SER A 142 2.66 -10.79 -7.94
N LEU A 143 2.17 -9.91 -8.82
CA LEU A 143 1.02 -10.17 -9.70
C LEU A 143 1.40 -10.88 -11.02
N LEU A 144 2.70 -11.07 -11.28
CA LEU A 144 3.24 -11.63 -12.54
C LEU A 144 3.85 -13.04 -12.39
N GLN A 145 3.75 -13.65 -11.20
CA GLN A 145 4.19 -15.03 -10.92
C GLN A 145 2.99 -15.88 -10.50
#